data_AF-A0A2N8IU85-F1
#
_entry.id   AF-A0A2N8IU85-F1
#
_cell.length_a   1.000
_cell.length_b   1.000
_cell.length_c   1.000
_cell.angle_alpha   90.00
_cell.angle_beta   90.00
_cell.angle_gamma   90.00
#
_symmetry.space_group_name_H-M   'P 1'
#
loop_
_entity.id
_entity.type
_entity.pdbx_description
1 polymer ?
#
loop_
_entity_poly.entity_id
_entity_poly.type
_entity_poly.pdbx_seq_one_letter_code
_entity_poly.pdbx_strand_id
1 'polypeptide(L)'
;MTTPEQFIDWVKQTLNIRKTPAVEKAVGVLGVTRLTIFRWLNGTMPPSKTASLLMERIIRDNTDWLPERAAAFARQAHEGQTRKFTGAPYYTHVERVAALVRERTDRPELIAAAYLHDTMEDCGVTYETLAQHFGHAVANIVHALTNDDARKKQQGKVRYMIDKLTAMNPDALLVKLCDILNNISETQSANQARNYILIMDGLLSNPPPAWNKTHADIAAQILAAYRKNWTQE
;
A
#
# COMPACT_ATOMS: atom_id res chain seq x y z
N MET A 1 20.65 16.82 4.61
CA MET A 1 21.69 15.81 4.33
C MET A 1 21.34 14.60 5.15
N THR A 2 21.16 13.45 4.51
CA THR A 2 20.85 12.20 5.21
C THR A 2 22.18 11.57 5.63
N THR A 3 22.50 11.53 6.92
CA THR A 3 23.80 11.02 7.40
C THR A 3 23.95 9.52 7.11
N PRO A 4 25.18 8.98 7.03
CA PRO A 4 25.40 7.53 6.95
C PRO A 4 24.68 6.75 8.05
N GLU A 5 24.56 7.35 9.25
CA GLU A 5 23.78 6.80 10.36
C GLU A 5 22.28 6.76 10.04
N GLN A 6 21.71 7.83 9.47
CA GLN A 6 20.30 7.86 9.05
C GLN A 6 20.01 6.86 7.92
N PHE A 7 20.97 6.60 7.02
CA PHE A 7 20.84 5.53 6.04
C PHE A 7 20.89 4.16 6.69
N ILE A 8 21.81 3.91 7.61
CA ILE A 8 21.89 2.62 8.32
C ILE A 8 20.63 2.37 9.14
N ASP A 9 20.09 3.39 9.81
CA ASP A 9 18.83 3.28 10.54
C ASP A 9 17.65 3.08 9.60
N TRP A 10 17.61 3.79 8.46
CA TRP A 10 16.62 3.54 7.41
C TRP A 10 16.74 2.12 6.85
N VAL A 11 17.96 1.60 6.63
CA VAL A 11 18.19 0.22 6.18
C VAL A 11 17.73 -0.75 7.27
N LYS A 12 18.00 -0.50 8.55
CA LYS A 12 17.54 -1.36 9.65
C LYS A 12 16.02 -1.36 9.79
N GLN A 13 15.38 -0.21 9.61
CA GLN A 13 13.92 -0.03 9.70
C GLN A 13 13.19 -0.57 8.45
N THR A 14 13.73 -0.31 7.26
CA THR A 14 13.18 -0.74 5.96
C THR A 14 13.46 -2.22 5.69
N LEU A 15 14.62 -2.71 6.13
CA LEU A 15 15.08 -4.08 5.93
C LEU A 15 14.96 -4.93 7.20
N ASN A 16 13.87 -4.80 7.95
CA ASN A 16 13.56 -5.73 9.04
C ASN A 16 13.16 -7.13 8.51
N ILE A 17 13.98 -7.69 7.63
CA ILE A 17 13.92 -9.05 7.12
C ILE A 17 15.36 -9.56 7.01
N ARG A 18 15.67 -10.52 7.87
CA ARG A 18 16.76 -11.46 7.64
C ARG A 18 16.58 -12.06 6.23
N LYS A 19 17.40 -11.61 5.27
CA LYS A 19 17.58 -12.07 3.87
C LYS A 19 16.45 -11.71 2.88
N THR A 20 16.77 -11.03 1.77
CA THR A 20 17.19 -11.64 0.46
C THR A 20 17.10 -10.64 -0.72
N PRO A 21 16.04 -9.85 -0.97
CA PRO A 21 15.96 -9.01 -2.19
C PRO A 21 16.60 -7.62 -2.06
N ALA A 22 16.47 -7.00 -0.90
CA ALA A 22 16.94 -5.64 -0.70
C ALA A 22 18.47 -5.54 -0.50
N VAL A 23 19.07 -6.57 0.10
CA VAL A 23 20.53 -6.64 0.14
C VAL A 23 21.08 -6.81 -1.29
N GLU A 24 20.44 -7.63 -2.12
CA GLU A 24 20.86 -7.82 -3.52
C GLU A 24 20.72 -6.58 -4.37
N LYS A 25 19.61 -5.88 -4.23
CA LYS A 25 19.40 -4.66 -4.97
C LYS A 25 20.31 -3.54 -4.45
N ALA A 26 20.60 -3.46 -3.15
CA ALA A 26 21.62 -2.54 -2.63
C ALA A 26 23.04 -2.90 -3.10
N VAL A 27 23.39 -4.19 -3.15
CA VAL A 27 24.64 -4.70 -3.74
C VAL A 27 24.77 -4.25 -5.20
N GLY A 28 23.72 -4.45 -5.99
CA GLY A 28 23.70 -4.09 -7.41
C GLY A 28 23.84 -2.59 -7.64
N VAL A 29 23.12 -1.77 -6.87
CA VAL A 29 23.13 -0.31 -7.06
C VAL A 29 24.39 0.35 -6.50
N LEU A 30 24.94 -0.14 -5.38
CA LEU A 30 26.14 0.42 -4.76
C LEU A 30 27.45 -0.18 -5.29
N GLY A 31 27.39 -1.30 -6.02
CA GLY A 31 28.58 -2.01 -6.50
C GLY A 31 29.46 -2.57 -5.37
N VAL A 32 28.86 -2.92 -4.22
CA VAL A 32 29.57 -3.47 -3.05
C VAL A 32 29.09 -4.87 -2.70
N THR A 33 29.88 -5.62 -1.93
CA THR A 33 29.49 -6.99 -1.54
C THR A 33 28.45 -7.02 -0.42
N ARG A 34 27.71 -8.13 -0.30
CA ARG A 34 26.82 -8.38 0.86
C ARG A 34 27.57 -8.25 2.19
N LEU A 35 28.82 -8.72 2.24
CA LEU A 35 29.66 -8.65 3.44
C LEU A 35 29.99 -7.20 3.79
N THR A 36 30.23 -6.35 2.79
CA THR A 36 30.45 -4.91 2.99
C THR A 36 29.21 -4.26 3.61
N ILE A 37 28.02 -4.52 3.07
CA ILE A 37 26.76 -4.03 3.63
C ILE A 37 26.56 -4.53 5.08
N PHE A 38 26.81 -5.82 5.33
CA PHE A 38 26.70 -6.40 6.68
C PHE A 38 27.67 -5.76 7.67
N ARG A 39 28.90 -5.47 7.24
CA ARG A 39 29.90 -4.80 8.07
C ARG A 39 29.50 -3.37 8.42
N TRP A 40 28.85 -2.66 7.50
CA TRP A 40 28.25 -1.36 7.74
C TRP A 40 27.13 -1.44 8.76
N LEU A 41 26.18 -2.34 8.58
CA LEU A 41 25.01 -2.46 9.47
C LEU A 41 25.37 -2.81 10.92
N ASN A 42 26.43 -3.60 11.12
CA ASN A 42 26.94 -3.98 12.43
C ASN A 42 27.99 -3.01 12.99
N GLY A 43 28.27 -1.89 12.33
CA GLY A 43 29.22 -0.88 12.80
C GLY A 43 30.70 -1.30 12.76
N THR A 44 31.00 -2.48 12.21
CA THR A 44 32.38 -2.98 12.08
C THR A 44 33.19 -2.28 10.97
N MET A 45 32.51 -1.52 10.10
CA MET A 45 33.12 -0.74 9.03
C MET A 45 32.20 0.44 8.70
N PRO A 46 32.70 1.67 8.50
CA PRO A 46 31.90 2.75 7.95
C PRO A 46 31.85 2.69 6.41
N PRO A 47 30.80 3.20 5.75
CA PRO A 47 30.78 3.38 4.31
C PRO A 47 31.83 4.39 3.84
N SER A 48 32.37 4.18 2.63
CA SER A 48 33.27 5.16 2.00
C SER A 48 32.49 6.42 1.60
N LYS A 49 33.18 7.55 1.43
CA LYS A 49 32.55 8.81 0.98
C LYS A 49 31.77 8.64 -0.33
N THR A 50 32.32 7.89 -1.29
CA THR A 50 31.65 7.57 -2.55
C THR A 50 30.40 6.72 -2.34
N ALA A 51 30.49 5.70 -1.47
CA ALA A 51 29.33 4.89 -1.11
C ALA A 51 28.25 5.72 -0.42
N SER A 52 28.61 6.62 0.49
CA SER A 52 27.68 7.55 1.14
C SER A 52 27.01 8.49 0.13
N LEU A 53 27.75 9.04 -0.84
CA LEU A 53 27.18 9.91 -1.88
C LEU A 53 26.25 9.14 -2.85
N LEU A 54 26.61 7.89 -3.18
CA LEU A 54 25.73 7.01 -3.96
C LEU A 54 24.48 6.65 -3.16
N MET A 55 24.61 6.33 -1.86
CA MET A 55 23.46 6.10 -0.98
C MET A 55 22.56 7.32 -0.89
N GLU A 56 23.11 8.51 -0.63
CA GLU A 56 22.36 9.76 -0.63
C GLU A 56 21.63 9.98 -1.96
N ARG A 57 22.30 9.69 -3.08
CA ARG A 57 21.70 9.75 -4.41
C ARG A 57 20.60 8.72 -4.60
N ILE A 58 20.74 7.48 -4.13
CA ILE A 58 19.73 6.42 -4.24
C ILE A 58 18.50 6.76 -3.39
N ILE A 59 18.73 7.26 -2.17
CA ILE A 59 17.65 7.73 -1.28
C ILE A 59 16.94 8.93 -1.89
N ARG A 60 17.68 9.83 -2.56
CA ARG A 60 17.16 11.03 -3.21
C ARG A 60 16.42 10.73 -4.52
N ASP A 61 16.96 9.85 -5.34
CA ASP A 61 16.44 9.49 -6.66
C ASP A 61 15.29 8.44 -6.53
N ASN A 62 15.15 7.82 -5.35
CA ASN A 62 13.98 7.25 -4.64
C ASN A 62 12.91 6.39 -5.35
N THR A 63 12.93 6.17 -6.66
CA THR A 63 11.88 5.40 -7.36
C THR A 63 12.01 3.90 -7.13
N ASP A 64 13.23 3.39 -7.08
CA ASP A 64 13.45 1.93 -7.04
C ASP A 64 13.02 1.29 -5.71
N TRP A 65 13.03 2.00 -4.59
CA TRP A 65 12.79 1.45 -3.24
C TRP A 65 11.48 1.92 -2.62
N LEU A 66 10.69 2.67 -3.38
CA LEU A 66 9.48 3.32 -2.89
C LEU A 66 8.49 2.32 -2.27
N PRO A 67 8.21 1.14 -2.87
CA PRO A 67 7.32 0.14 -2.27
C PRO A 67 7.86 -0.45 -0.96
N GLU A 68 9.14 -0.78 -0.87
CA GLU A 68 9.74 -1.38 0.32
C GLU A 68 9.72 -0.41 1.51
N ARG A 69 9.99 0.88 1.23
CA ARG A 69 9.87 1.94 2.23
C ARG A 69 8.45 2.09 2.74
N ALA A 70 7.49 2.11 1.82
CA ALA A 70 6.07 2.23 2.15
C ALA A 70 5.61 1.02 2.98
N ALA A 71 6.07 -0.19 2.65
CA ALA A 71 5.78 -1.40 3.41
C ALA A 71 6.30 -1.33 4.85
N ALA A 72 7.55 -0.92 5.04
CA ALA A 72 8.15 -0.79 6.37
C ALA A 72 7.45 0.29 7.20
N PHE A 73 7.15 1.44 6.59
CA PHE A 73 6.42 2.52 7.24
C PHE A 73 5.01 2.08 7.64
N ALA A 74 4.27 1.42 6.75
CA ALA A 74 2.93 0.92 7.04
C ALA A 74 2.95 -0.10 8.17
N ARG A 75 3.94 -1.01 8.19
CA ARG A 75 4.09 -1.99 9.27
C ARG A 75 4.31 -1.33 10.64
N GLN A 76 5.10 -0.26 10.68
CA GLN A 76 5.30 0.51 11.91
C GLN A 76 4.06 1.32 12.29
N ALA A 77 3.40 1.97 11.32
CA ALA A 77 2.21 2.77 11.57
C ALA A 77 1.05 1.93 12.13
N HIS A 78 0.87 0.72 11.63
CA HIS A 78 -0.14 -0.24 12.06
C HIS A 78 0.31 -1.15 13.22
N GLU A 79 1.42 -0.83 13.92
CA GLU A 79 1.91 -1.64 15.04
C GLU A 79 0.85 -1.73 16.15
N GLY A 80 0.60 -2.95 16.64
CA GLY A 80 -0.44 -3.22 17.64
C GLY A 80 -1.88 -3.28 17.11
N GLN A 81 -2.14 -2.92 15.86
CA GLN A 81 -3.46 -3.05 15.25
C GLN A 81 -3.72 -4.48 14.74
N THR A 82 -4.96 -4.96 14.89
CA THR A 82 -5.39 -6.29 14.45
C THR A 82 -6.59 -6.22 13.52
N ARG A 83 -6.72 -7.19 12.60
CA ARG A 83 -7.87 -7.34 11.71
C ARG A 83 -9.12 -7.76 12.46
N LYS A 84 -10.23 -7.11 12.13
CA LYS A 84 -11.52 -7.27 12.82
C LYS A 84 -12.04 -8.70 12.94
N PHE A 85 -11.90 -9.52 11.89
CA PHE A 85 -12.51 -10.86 11.85
C PHE A 85 -11.52 -12.00 12.04
N THR A 86 -10.24 -11.78 11.74
CA THR A 86 -9.22 -12.82 11.79
C THR A 86 -8.30 -12.72 13.01
N GLY A 87 -8.24 -11.55 13.67
CA GLY A 87 -7.30 -11.27 14.75
C GLY A 87 -5.84 -11.18 14.29
N ALA A 88 -5.56 -11.35 13.00
CA ALA A 88 -4.21 -11.25 12.45
C ALA A 88 -3.68 -9.81 12.54
N PRO A 89 -2.36 -9.59 12.63
CA PRO A 89 -1.79 -8.25 12.58
C PRO A 89 -2.25 -7.48 11.34
N TYR A 90 -2.58 -6.19 11.50
CA TYR A 90 -3.16 -5.40 10.42
C TYR A 90 -2.25 -5.28 9.20
N TYR A 91 -0.92 -5.27 9.41
CA TYR A 91 0.04 -5.20 8.31
C TYR A 91 -0.13 -6.33 7.25
N THR A 92 -0.71 -7.48 7.64
CA THR A 92 -1.01 -8.57 6.69
C THR A 92 -2.05 -8.18 5.63
N HIS A 93 -2.95 -7.25 5.95
CA HIS A 93 -3.91 -6.69 5.00
C HIS A 93 -3.22 -5.85 3.93
N VAL A 94 -2.43 -4.88 4.36
CA VAL A 94 -1.76 -3.95 3.44
C VAL A 94 -0.76 -4.70 2.55
N GLU A 95 -0.13 -5.78 3.05
CA GLU A 95 0.70 -6.68 2.24
C GLU A 95 -0.11 -7.40 1.15
N ARG A 96 -1.30 -7.91 1.48
CA ARG A 96 -2.18 -8.57 0.49
C ARG A 96 -2.71 -7.59 -0.55
N VAL A 97 -3.14 -6.40 -0.12
CA VAL A 97 -3.60 -5.35 -1.05
C VAL A 97 -2.47 -4.91 -1.97
N ALA A 98 -1.25 -4.70 -1.46
CA ALA A 98 -0.09 -4.38 -2.28
C ALA A 98 0.31 -5.52 -3.23
N ALA A 99 0.15 -6.79 -2.83
CA ALA A 99 0.37 -7.93 -3.72
C ALA A 99 -0.64 -7.95 -4.87
N LEU A 100 -1.93 -7.73 -4.59
CA LEU A 100 -2.96 -7.60 -5.63
C LEU A 100 -2.61 -6.44 -6.59
N VAL A 101 -2.22 -5.27 -6.08
CA VAL A 101 -1.83 -4.16 -6.95
C VAL A 101 -0.63 -4.52 -7.83
N ARG A 102 0.39 -5.20 -7.29
CA ARG A 102 1.57 -5.67 -8.05
C ARG A 102 1.23 -6.62 -9.20
N GLU A 103 0.21 -7.46 -9.06
CA GLU A 103 -0.22 -8.34 -10.16
C GLU A 103 -0.78 -7.56 -11.36
N ARG A 104 -1.10 -6.28 -11.18
CA ARG A 104 -1.82 -5.46 -12.17
C ARG A 104 -0.97 -4.31 -12.71
N THR A 105 0.13 -3.96 -12.03
CA THR A 105 1.01 -2.86 -12.42
C THR A 105 2.38 -2.97 -11.78
N ASP A 106 3.41 -2.54 -12.50
CA ASP A 106 4.79 -2.38 -11.99
C ASP A 106 5.07 -0.96 -11.47
N ARG A 107 4.07 -0.08 -11.44
CA ARG A 107 4.25 1.31 -11.01
C ARG A 107 4.52 1.39 -9.50
N PRO A 108 5.72 1.84 -9.08
CA PRO A 108 6.11 1.82 -7.67
C PRO A 108 5.23 2.73 -6.80
N GLU A 109 4.70 3.83 -7.33
CA GLU A 109 3.83 4.74 -6.60
C GLU A 109 2.49 4.11 -6.23
N LEU A 110 1.92 3.27 -7.11
CA LEU A 110 0.67 2.56 -6.85
C LEU A 110 0.86 1.47 -5.82
N ILE A 111 1.97 0.73 -5.91
CA ILE A 111 2.30 -0.30 -4.95
C ILE A 111 2.58 0.32 -3.57
N ALA A 112 3.28 1.45 -3.52
CA ALA A 112 3.52 2.20 -2.30
C ALA A 112 2.21 2.75 -1.70
N ALA A 113 1.32 3.34 -2.51
CA ALA A 113 0.02 3.79 -2.07
C ALA A 113 -0.84 2.63 -1.53
N ALA A 114 -0.75 1.44 -2.12
CA ALA A 114 -1.43 0.25 -1.63
C ALA A 114 -0.95 -0.19 -0.23
N TYR A 115 0.35 -0.08 0.07
CA TYR A 115 0.84 -0.30 1.44
C TYR A 115 0.32 0.75 2.42
N LEU A 116 0.15 1.99 1.97
CA LEU A 116 -0.14 3.14 2.82
C LEU A 116 -1.63 3.49 2.92
N HIS A 117 -2.50 2.79 2.19
CA HIS A 117 -3.87 3.25 1.89
C HIS A 117 -4.72 3.56 3.14
N ASP A 118 -4.50 2.86 4.24
CA ASP A 118 -5.24 3.06 5.50
C ASP A 118 -4.48 3.88 6.54
N THR A 119 -3.24 4.27 6.28
CA THR A 119 -2.40 4.95 7.29
C THR A 119 -2.97 6.32 7.70
N MET A 120 -3.63 7.02 6.78
CA MET A 120 -4.33 8.28 7.09
C MET A 120 -5.64 8.05 7.87
N GLU A 121 -6.38 6.98 7.56
CA GLU A 121 -7.65 6.65 8.24
C GLU A 121 -7.41 6.12 9.66
N ASP A 122 -6.45 5.20 9.82
CA ASP A 122 -6.35 4.37 11.02
C ASP A 122 -5.16 4.72 11.92
N CYS A 123 -4.12 5.36 11.40
CA CYS A 123 -2.86 5.57 12.12
C CYS A 123 -2.57 7.04 12.45
N GLY A 124 -3.44 7.98 12.04
CA GLY A 124 -3.22 9.42 12.23
C GLY A 124 -2.07 10.00 11.40
N VAL A 125 -1.63 9.29 10.35
CA VAL A 125 -0.59 9.79 9.43
C VAL A 125 -1.18 10.94 8.59
N THR A 126 -0.45 12.05 8.49
CA THR A 126 -0.92 13.23 7.75
C THR A 126 -0.54 13.18 6.27
N TYR A 127 -1.26 13.93 5.44
CA TYR A 127 -0.92 14.11 4.02
C TYR A 127 0.50 14.67 3.88
N GLU A 128 0.86 15.65 4.71
CA GLU A 128 2.17 16.31 4.70
C GLU A 128 3.28 15.31 5.01
N THR A 129 3.09 14.43 5.99
CA THR A 129 4.03 13.33 6.28
C THR A 129 4.21 12.43 5.07
N LEU A 130 3.11 12.01 4.42
CA LEU A 130 3.21 11.17 3.22
C LEU A 130 3.91 11.88 2.06
N ALA A 131 3.59 13.15 1.82
CA ALA A 131 4.20 13.92 0.75
C ALA A 131 5.71 14.11 0.98
N GLN A 132 6.13 14.35 2.22
CA GLN A 132 7.55 14.46 2.59
C GLN A 132 8.30 13.13 2.44
N HIS A 133 7.68 12.01 2.83
CA HIS A 133 8.35 10.70 2.82
C HIS A 133 8.30 9.98 1.48
N PHE A 134 7.22 10.13 0.71
CA PHE A 134 6.92 9.32 -0.47
C PHE A 134 6.58 10.15 -1.73
N GLY A 135 6.53 11.47 -1.60
CA GLY A 135 6.20 12.39 -2.69
C GLY A 135 4.69 12.62 -2.85
N HIS A 136 4.35 13.72 -3.51
CA HIS A 136 2.96 14.13 -3.72
C HIS A 136 2.13 13.13 -4.52
N ALA A 137 2.73 12.38 -5.44
CA ALA A 137 2.02 11.36 -6.22
C ALA A 137 1.40 10.30 -5.30
N VAL A 138 2.19 9.72 -4.40
CA VAL A 138 1.71 8.73 -3.42
C VAL A 138 0.72 9.36 -2.44
N ALA A 139 1.05 10.53 -1.90
CA ALA A 139 0.18 11.22 -0.94
C ALA A 139 -1.21 11.53 -1.52
N ASN A 140 -1.28 11.96 -2.79
CA ASN A 140 -2.54 12.23 -3.48
C ASN A 140 -3.39 10.97 -3.66
N ILE A 141 -2.77 9.83 -3.97
CA ILE A 141 -3.49 8.56 -4.11
C ILE A 141 -4.04 8.12 -2.74
N VAL A 142 -3.20 8.13 -1.70
CA VAL A 142 -3.64 7.73 -0.34
C VAL A 142 -4.74 8.65 0.17
N HIS A 143 -4.63 9.97 -0.06
CA HIS A 143 -5.68 10.91 0.29
C HIS A 143 -7.01 10.64 -0.42
N ALA A 144 -6.97 10.32 -1.72
CA ALA A 144 -8.17 9.94 -2.46
C ALA A 144 -8.81 8.65 -1.92
N LEU A 145 -8.00 7.72 -1.39
CA LEU A 145 -8.46 6.48 -0.76
C LEU A 145 -9.12 6.73 0.60
N THR A 146 -8.67 7.75 1.34
CA THR A 146 -9.10 8.13 2.69
C THR A 146 -10.57 8.58 2.72
N ASN A 147 -11.38 8.01 3.61
CA ASN A 147 -12.81 8.29 3.74
C ASN A 147 -13.11 9.58 4.48
N ASP A 148 -14.19 10.23 4.04
CA ASP A 148 -14.85 11.32 4.76
C ASP A 148 -15.97 10.71 5.61
N ASP A 149 -15.69 10.55 6.89
CA ASP A 149 -16.62 9.92 7.83
C ASP A 149 -17.90 10.71 8.06
N ALA A 150 -17.85 12.05 7.99
CA ALA A 150 -19.01 12.90 8.14
C ALA A 150 -19.97 12.70 6.97
N ARG A 151 -19.46 12.78 5.74
CA ARG A 151 -20.25 12.55 4.53
C ARG A 151 -20.76 11.11 4.44
N LYS A 152 -19.93 10.12 4.79
CA LYS A 152 -20.31 8.69 4.83
C LYS A 152 -21.46 8.44 5.81
N LYS A 153 -21.46 9.09 6.98
CA LYS A 153 -22.53 9.00 7.96
C LYS A 153 -23.82 9.66 7.46
N GLN A 154 -23.73 10.79 6.77
CA GLN A 154 -24.87 11.52 6.23
C GLN A 154 -25.57 10.80 5.06
N GLN A 155 -24.78 10.25 4.12
CA GLN A 155 -25.30 9.67 2.87
C GLN A 155 -25.59 8.16 2.96
N GLY A 156 -25.03 7.50 3.97
CA GLY A 156 -25.03 6.04 4.07
C GLY A 156 -23.88 5.41 3.27
N LYS A 157 -23.33 4.31 3.79
CA LYS A 157 -22.07 3.70 3.30
C LYS A 157 -22.10 3.34 1.81
N VAL A 158 -23.17 2.70 1.32
CA VAL A 158 -23.25 2.23 -0.07
C VAL A 158 -23.27 3.41 -1.04
N ARG A 159 -24.16 4.39 -0.82
CA ARG A 159 -24.26 5.56 -1.70
C ARG A 159 -22.97 6.39 -1.71
N TYR A 160 -22.41 6.64 -0.52
CA TYR A 160 -21.14 7.33 -0.38
C TYR A 160 -20.02 6.65 -1.18
N MET A 161 -19.89 5.33 -1.06
CA MET A 161 -18.85 4.57 -1.74
C MET A 161 -19.03 4.59 -3.27
N ILE A 162 -20.26 4.48 -3.78
CA ILE A 162 -20.53 4.60 -5.22
C ILE A 162 -20.11 5.99 -5.70
N ASP A 163 -20.59 7.06 -5.07
CA ASP A 163 -20.26 8.44 -5.47
C ASP A 163 -18.75 8.70 -5.41
N LYS A 164 -18.07 8.20 -4.37
CA LYS A 164 -16.61 8.33 -4.22
C LYS A 164 -15.88 7.60 -5.33
N LEU A 165 -16.16 6.32 -5.55
CA LEU A 165 -15.49 5.48 -6.55
C LEU A 165 -15.74 5.97 -7.98
N THR A 166 -16.93 6.51 -8.28
CA THR A 166 -17.24 7.15 -9.56
C THR A 166 -16.39 8.40 -9.82
N ALA A 167 -16.04 9.15 -8.78
CA ALA A 167 -15.22 10.36 -8.88
C ALA A 167 -13.70 10.10 -8.78
N MET A 168 -13.27 8.89 -8.44
CA MET A 168 -11.84 8.56 -8.31
C MET A 168 -11.12 8.57 -9.66
N ASN A 169 -9.85 8.97 -9.64
CA ASN A 169 -8.96 8.77 -10.77
C ASN A 169 -8.64 7.25 -10.94
N PRO A 170 -8.12 6.83 -12.12
CA PRO A 170 -7.87 5.41 -12.39
C PRO A 170 -6.94 4.74 -11.37
N ASP A 171 -5.94 5.47 -10.89
CA ASP A 171 -4.91 4.96 -9.99
C ASP A 171 -5.47 4.65 -8.60
N ALA A 172 -6.22 5.58 -8.01
CA ALA A 172 -6.89 5.38 -6.73
C ALA A 172 -8.01 4.34 -6.82
N LEU A 173 -8.73 4.31 -7.95
CA LEU A 173 -9.79 3.32 -8.17
C LEU A 173 -9.22 1.89 -8.20
N LEU A 174 -8.09 1.67 -8.87
CA LEU A 174 -7.39 0.38 -8.89
C LEU A 174 -7.05 -0.10 -7.48
N VAL A 175 -6.41 0.76 -6.67
CA VAL A 175 -6.04 0.40 -5.29
C VAL A 175 -7.29 0.12 -4.45
N LYS A 176 -8.34 0.93 -4.59
CA LYS A 176 -9.57 0.74 -3.79
C LYS A 176 -10.32 -0.53 -4.15
N LEU A 177 -10.34 -0.93 -5.42
CA LEU A 177 -10.93 -2.20 -5.83
C LEU A 177 -10.12 -3.41 -5.31
N CYS A 178 -8.78 -3.32 -5.28
CA CYS A 178 -7.93 -4.34 -4.65
C CYS A 178 -8.18 -4.45 -3.14
N ASP A 179 -8.37 -3.33 -2.44
CA ASP A 179 -8.79 -3.32 -1.03
C ASP A 179 -10.15 -4.02 -0.84
N ILE A 180 -11.16 -3.67 -1.65
CA ILE A 180 -12.48 -4.32 -1.61
C ILE A 180 -12.36 -5.83 -1.86
N LEU A 181 -11.54 -6.24 -2.84
CA LEU A 181 -11.29 -7.65 -3.16
C LEU A 181 -10.68 -8.42 -1.97
N ASN A 182 -9.71 -7.84 -1.29
CA ASN A 182 -9.15 -8.46 -0.09
C ASN A 182 -10.21 -8.55 1.02
N ASN A 183 -10.96 -7.47 1.23
CA ASN A 183 -11.97 -7.40 2.29
C ASN A 183 -13.16 -8.34 2.07
N ILE A 184 -13.65 -8.51 0.83
CA ILE A 184 -14.72 -9.47 0.55
C ILE A 184 -14.27 -10.93 0.72
N SER A 185 -12.98 -11.19 0.50
CA SER A 185 -12.40 -12.53 0.64
C SER A 185 -12.24 -12.98 2.09
N GLU A 186 -12.20 -12.04 3.04
CA GLU A 186 -11.96 -12.32 4.46
C GLU A 186 -13.12 -11.96 5.39
N THR A 187 -14.08 -11.15 4.92
CA THR A 187 -15.21 -10.73 5.76
C THR A 187 -16.01 -11.94 6.22
N GLN A 188 -16.43 -11.91 7.49
CA GLN A 188 -17.42 -12.84 8.07
C GLN A 188 -18.76 -12.14 8.32
N SER A 189 -18.93 -10.90 7.84
CA SER A 189 -20.16 -10.13 7.98
C SER A 189 -20.97 -10.15 6.69
N ALA A 190 -22.16 -10.77 6.75
CA ALA A 190 -23.13 -10.78 5.64
C ALA A 190 -23.51 -9.36 5.20
N ASN A 191 -23.71 -8.44 6.17
CA ASN A 191 -24.02 -7.04 5.88
C ASN A 191 -22.88 -6.35 5.12
N GLN A 192 -21.63 -6.61 5.50
CA GLN A 192 -20.49 -6.06 4.78
C GLN A 192 -20.37 -6.63 3.37
N ALA A 193 -20.55 -7.95 3.22
CA ALA A 193 -20.54 -8.61 1.92
C ALA A 193 -21.63 -8.06 0.99
N ARG A 194 -22.86 -7.95 1.48
CA ARG A 194 -23.99 -7.36 0.75
C ARG A 194 -23.71 -5.91 0.32
N ASN A 195 -23.13 -5.09 1.19
CA ASN A 195 -22.77 -3.72 0.85
C ASN A 195 -21.78 -3.66 -0.31
N TYR A 196 -20.76 -4.53 -0.34
CA TYR A 196 -19.81 -4.55 -1.46
C TYR A 196 -20.48 -4.92 -2.78
N ILE A 197 -21.45 -5.84 -2.79
CA ILE A 197 -22.19 -6.19 -4.01
C ILE A 197 -23.07 -5.04 -4.48
N LEU A 198 -23.79 -4.38 -3.58
CA LEU A 198 -24.58 -3.20 -3.95
C LEU A 198 -23.70 -2.08 -4.53
N ILE A 199 -22.47 -1.91 -4.02
CA ILE A 199 -21.50 -0.97 -4.58
C ILE A 199 -21.06 -1.44 -5.97
N MET A 200 -20.69 -2.71 -6.15
CA MET A 200 -20.28 -3.25 -7.47
C MET A 200 -21.41 -3.12 -8.50
N ASP A 201 -22.65 -3.44 -8.14
CA ASP A 201 -23.81 -3.31 -9.02
C ASP A 201 -24.01 -1.85 -9.46
N GLY A 202 -23.85 -0.90 -8.54
CA GLY A 202 -23.91 0.52 -8.84
C GLY A 202 -22.82 0.96 -9.82
N LEU A 203 -21.58 0.50 -9.62
CA LEU A 203 -20.46 0.81 -10.52
C LEU A 203 -20.61 0.15 -11.88
N LEU A 204 -21.07 -1.09 -11.97
CA LEU A 204 -21.25 -1.78 -13.24
C LEU A 204 -22.42 -1.23 -14.05
N SER A 205 -23.46 -0.74 -13.36
CA SER A 205 -24.61 -0.09 -14.01
C SER A 205 -24.26 1.29 -14.57
N ASN A 206 -23.34 2.01 -13.91
CA ASN A 206 -22.84 3.29 -14.39
C ASN A 206 -21.32 3.41 -14.13
N PRO A 207 -20.50 2.83 -15.02
CA PRO A 207 -19.05 2.78 -14.84
C PRO A 207 -18.43 4.17 -14.66
N PRO A 208 -17.49 4.34 -13.72
CA PRO A 208 -16.70 5.57 -13.60
C PRO A 208 -16.06 5.98 -14.93
N PRO A 209 -15.86 7.28 -15.21
CA PRO A 209 -15.11 7.71 -16.41
C PRO A 209 -13.69 7.13 -16.47
N ALA A 210 -13.11 6.83 -15.31
CA ALA A 210 -11.80 6.18 -15.15
C ALA A 210 -11.83 4.64 -15.37
N TRP A 211 -12.99 4.05 -15.62
CA TRP A 211 -13.15 2.59 -15.72
C TRP A 211 -12.41 2.02 -16.94
N ASN A 212 -11.74 0.89 -16.75
CA ASN A 212 -10.99 0.22 -17.80
C ASN A 212 -11.05 -1.30 -17.60
N LYS A 213 -10.38 -2.06 -18.48
CA LYS A 213 -10.38 -3.53 -18.41
C LYS A 213 -9.86 -4.07 -17.07
N THR A 214 -8.78 -3.51 -16.54
CA THR A 214 -8.22 -3.92 -15.24
C THR A 214 -9.23 -3.72 -14.10
N HIS A 215 -9.96 -2.60 -14.10
CA HIS A 215 -11.03 -2.38 -13.12
C HIS A 215 -12.17 -3.40 -13.26
N ALA A 216 -12.58 -3.69 -14.50
CA ALA A 216 -13.59 -4.71 -14.78
C ALA A 216 -13.17 -6.11 -14.30
N ASP A 217 -11.92 -6.49 -14.53
CA ASP A 217 -11.37 -7.78 -14.13
C ASP A 217 -11.34 -7.92 -12.59
N ILE A 218 -11.01 -6.85 -11.85
CA ILE A 218 -11.07 -6.86 -10.38
C ILE A 218 -12.52 -6.96 -9.89
N ALA A 219 -13.44 -6.19 -10.50
CA ALA A 219 -14.86 -6.25 -10.14
C ALA A 219 -15.43 -7.66 -10.34
N ALA A 220 -15.06 -8.33 -11.44
CA ALA A 220 -15.43 -9.73 -11.68
C ALA A 220 -14.89 -10.66 -10.58
N GLN A 221 -13.65 -10.46 -10.13
CA GLN A 221 -13.07 -11.22 -9.01
C GLN A 221 -13.81 -10.97 -7.69
N ILE A 222 -14.23 -9.72 -7.41
CA ILE A 222 -15.03 -9.37 -6.23
C ILE A 222 -16.36 -10.14 -6.26
N LEU A 223 -17.06 -10.13 -7.39
CA LEU A 223 -18.33 -10.86 -7.56
C LEU A 223 -18.13 -12.37 -7.42
N ALA A 224 -17.05 -12.92 -7.96
CA ALA A 224 -16.72 -14.34 -7.84
C ALA A 224 -16.42 -14.74 -6.38
N ALA A 225 -15.66 -13.91 -5.66
CA ALA A 225 -15.36 -14.13 -4.24
C ALA A 225 -16.64 -14.11 -3.39
N TYR A 226 -17.57 -13.20 -3.68
CA TYR A 226 -18.88 -13.19 -3.02
C TYR A 226 -19.68 -14.45 -3.30
N ARG A 227 -19.81 -14.88 -4.56
CA ARG A 227 -20.55 -16.10 -4.92
C ARG A 227 -19.98 -17.33 -4.21
N LYS A 228 -18.66 -17.45 -4.18
CA LYS A 228 -17.98 -18.58 -3.52
C LYS A 228 -18.28 -18.64 -2.03
N ASN A 229 -18.32 -17.49 -1.35
CA ASN A 229 -18.33 -17.44 0.12
C ASN A 229 -19.73 -17.18 0.72
N TRP A 230 -20.68 -16.66 -0.06
CA TRP A 230 -21.95 -16.11 0.45
C TRP A 230 -23.20 -16.56 -0.28
N THR A 231 -23.09 -17.27 -1.42
CA THR A 231 -24.26 -17.77 -2.17
C THR A 231 -24.34 -19.29 -2.24
N GLN A 232 -23.64 -20.00 -1.35
CA GLN A 232 -23.85 -21.44 -1.17
C GLN A 232 -25.06 -21.66 -0.25
N GLU A 233 -26.23 -21.79 -0.87
CA GLU A 233 -27.39 -22.57 -0.41
C GLU A 233 -27.70 -23.62 -1.49
#